data_AF-A0A346GS86-F1
#
_entry.id   AF-A0A346GS86-F1
#
_cell.length_a   1.000
_cell.length_b   1.000
_cell.length_c   1.000
_cell.angle_alpha   90.00
_cell.angle_beta   90.00
_cell.angle_gamma   90.00
#
_symmetry.space_group_name_H-M   'P 1'
#
loop_
_entity.id
_entity.type
_entity.pdbx_description
1 polymer ?
#
loop_
_entity_poly.entity_id
_entity_poly.type
_entity_poly.pdbx_seq_one_letter_code
_entity_poly.pdbx_strand_id
1 'polypeptide(L)'
;MKQTEYTGVLVPITQKVLYKAVSKLLGMSGRFPQTFRLNVNVTPALLKDTHFVQMCKLLSDEKGARLMLELTEQQPFTISYRQPAP
;
A
#
# COMPACT_ATOMS: atom_id res chain seq x y z
N MET A 1 2.31 8.85 -23.13
CA MET A 1 2.51 9.05 -21.68
C MET A 1 3.05 7.76 -21.07
N LYS A 2 4.38 7.58 -21.01
CA LYS A 2 5.04 6.37 -20.45
C LYS A 2 6.41 6.72 -19.84
N GLN A 3 6.49 7.80 -19.06
CA GLN A 3 7.78 8.27 -18.52
C GLN A 3 7.85 8.24 -16.99
N THR A 4 6.73 8.03 -16.32
CA THR A 4 6.63 8.02 -14.85
C THR A 4 6.99 6.68 -14.22
N GLU A 5 6.95 5.58 -14.98
CA GLU A 5 7.24 4.23 -14.48
C GLU A 5 8.74 3.93 -14.35
N TYR A 6 9.61 4.68 -15.06
CA TYR A 6 11.02 4.32 -15.20
C TYR A 6 11.97 4.90 -14.13
N THR A 7 11.52 5.88 -13.33
CA THR A 7 12.40 6.62 -12.40
C THR A 7 12.22 6.25 -10.93
N GLY A 8 11.43 5.23 -10.59
CA GLY A 8 11.09 4.94 -9.19
C GLY A 8 10.33 6.07 -8.50
N VAL A 9 9.93 7.13 -9.22
CA VAL A 9 9.17 8.28 -8.71
C VAL A 9 7.68 7.95 -8.54
N LEU A 10 7.18 6.94 -9.25
CA LEU A 10 5.81 6.46 -9.10
C LEU A 10 5.55 5.89 -7.70
N VAL A 11 6.56 5.31 -7.05
CA VAL A 11 6.42 4.70 -5.71
C VAL A 11 6.19 5.76 -4.64
N PRO A 12 7.04 6.81 -4.52
CA PRO A 12 6.77 7.91 -3.59
C PRO A 12 5.44 8.63 -3.85
N ILE A 13 5.05 8.79 -5.12
CA ILE A 13 3.77 9.43 -5.45
C ILE A 13 2.59 8.56 -4.98
N THR A 14 2.64 7.26 -5.26
CA THR A 14 1.58 6.31 -4.87
C THR A 14 1.46 6.25 -3.34
N GLN A 15 2.59 6.18 -2.64
CA GLN A 15 2.65 6.21 -1.18
C GLN A 15 2.06 7.51 -0.63
N LYS A 16 2.39 8.67 -1.21
CA LYS A 16 1.89 9.99 -0.76
C LYS A 16 0.38 10.15 -0.99
N VAL A 17 -0.12 9.68 -2.14
CA VAL A 17 -1.56 9.69 -2.45
C VAL A 17 -2.31 8.81 -1.46
N LEU A 18 -1.80 7.60 -1.22
CA LEU A 18 -2.41 6.66 -0.32
C LEU A 18 -2.40 7.15 1.14
N TYR A 19 -1.27 7.67 1.60
CA TYR A 19 -1.13 8.28 2.92
C TYR A 19 -2.17 9.40 3.12
N LYS A 20 -2.33 10.28 2.13
CA LYS A 20 -3.33 11.36 2.17
C LYS A 20 -4.76 10.82 2.19
N ALA A 21 -5.04 9.73 1.46
CA ALA A 21 -6.35 9.09 1.45
C ALA A 21 -6.69 8.49 2.83
N VAL A 22 -5.79 7.70 3.43
CA VAL A 22 -6.00 7.10 4.76
C VAL A 22 -6.16 8.19 5.82
N SER A 23 -5.31 9.22 5.81
CA SER A 23 -5.41 10.35 6.73
C SER A 23 -6.76 11.07 6.62
N LYS A 24 -7.25 11.30 5.39
CA LYS A 24 -8.56 11.95 5.18
C LYS A 24 -9.71 11.07 5.66
N LEU A 25 -9.65 9.76 5.43
CA LEU A 25 -10.67 8.82 5.91
C LEU A 25 -10.71 8.74 7.45
N LEU A 26 -9.55 8.78 8.11
CA LEU A 26 -9.47 8.89 9.58
C LEU A 26 -10.10 10.18 10.11
N GLY A 27 -9.95 11.29 9.38
CA GLY A 27 -10.54 12.58 9.73
C GLY A 27 -12.06 12.67 9.54
N MET A 28 -12.70 11.71 8.87
CA MET A 28 -14.15 11.72 8.68
C MET A 28 -14.87 11.44 9.99
N SER A 29 -15.95 12.19 10.27
CA SER A 29 -16.79 11.93 11.43
C SER A 29 -17.57 10.62 11.29
N GLY A 30 -17.81 9.95 12.42
CA GLY A 30 -18.53 8.69 12.47
C GLY A 30 -17.68 7.46 12.14
N ARG A 31 -18.35 6.31 12.08
CA ARG A 31 -17.77 5.01 11.69
C ARG A 31 -18.28 4.62 10.31
N PHE A 32 -17.49 3.87 9.56
CA PHE A 32 -17.92 3.31 8.30
C PHE A 32 -18.96 2.21 8.50
N PRO A 33 -19.86 1.99 7.53
CA PRO A 33 -20.73 0.82 7.52
C PRO A 33 -19.92 -0.48 7.59
N GLN A 34 -20.46 -1.53 8.20
CA GLN A 34 -19.78 -2.84 8.28
C GLN A 34 -19.46 -3.46 6.91
N THR A 35 -20.16 -3.01 5.87
CA THR A 35 -19.96 -3.42 4.47
C THR A 35 -18.84 -2.66 3.77
N PHE A 36 -18.34 -1.57 4.36
CA PHE A 36 -17.28 -0.78 3.77
C PHE A 36 -15.97 -1.56 3.73
N ARG A 37 -15.36 -1.61 2.55
CA ARG A 37 -14.08 -2.26 2.29
C ARG A 37 -13.17 -1.29 1.59
N LEU A 38 -11.93 -1.20 2.05
CA LEU A 38 -10.88 -0.43 1.42
C LEU A 38 -9.79 -1.38 0.92
N ASN A 39 -9.79 -1.61 -0.39
CA ASN A 39 -8.78 -2.40 -1.06
C ASN A 39 -7.71 -1.48 -1.63
N VAL A 40 -6.45 -1.77 -1.33
CA VAL A 40 -5.34 -0.90 -1.68
C VAL A 40 -4.17 -1.73 -2.18
N ASN A 41 -3.70 -1.38 -3.37
CA ASN A 41 -2.41 -1.87 -3.87
C ASN A 41 -1.27 -1.14 -3.16
N VAL A 42 -0.41 -1.88 -2.48
CA VAL A 42 0.74 -1.35 -1.75
C VAL A 42 2.02 -2.03 -2.18
N THR A 43 3.13 -1.30 -2.13
CA THR A 43 4.45 -1.89 -2.30
C THR A 43 4.96 -2.41 -0.95
N PRO A 44 5.83 -3.43 -0.93
CA PRO A 44 6.41 -3.93 0.32
C PRO A 44 7.15 -2.85 1.13
N ALA A 45 7.70 -1.83 0.46
CA ALA A 45 8.36 -0.71 1.12
C ALA A 45 7.42 0.09 2.02
N LEU A 46 6.13 0.19 1.66
CA LEU A 46 5.14 0.92 2.45
C LEU A 46 4.74 0.18 3.73
N LEU A 47 4.83 -1.15 3.76
CA LEU A 47 4.59 -1.93 4.98
C LEU A 47 5.72 -1.78 6.02
N LYS A 48 6.89 -1.28 5.61
CA LYS A 48 7.99 -0.93 6.53
C LYS A 48 7.77 0.43 7.20
N ASP A 49 6.86 1.26 6.69
CA ASP A 49 6.48 2.53 7.29
C ASP A 49 5.53 2.27 8.48
N THR A 50 6.07 2.36 9.69
CA THR A 50 5.32 2.15 10.92
C THR A 50 4.17 3.15 11.08
N HIS A 51 4.32 4.37 10.59
CA HIS A 51 3.27 5.38 10.69
C HIS A 51 2.09 5.03 9.79
N PHE A 52 2.37 4.62 8.55
CA PHE A 52 1.34 4.10 7.65
C PHE A 52 0.58 2.91 8.25
N VAL A 53 1.31 1.93 8.81
CA VAL A 53 0.71 0.76 9.46
C VAL A 53 -0.20 1.15 10.63
N GLN A 54 0.22 2.11 11.46
CA GLN A 54 -0.61 2.60 12.57
C GLN A 54 -1.88 3.29 12.07
N MET A 55 -1.80 4.12 11.04
CA MET A 55 -2.99 4.75 10.45
C MET A 55 -3.97 3.73 9.88
N CYS A 56 -3.47 2.69 9.21
CA CYS A 56 -4.30 1.57 8.76
C CYS A 56 -4.99 0.88 9.94
N LYS A 57 -4.27 0.62 11.03
CA LYS A 57 -4.84 0.03 12.25
C LYS A 57 -5.95 0.89 12.85
N LEU A 58 -5.72 2.19 12.99
CA LEU A 58 -6.73 3.14 13.47
C LEU A 58 -7.98 3.15 12.58
N LEU A 59 -7.80 3.02 11.26
CA LEU A 59 -8.92 2.99 10.32
C LEU A 59 -9.79 1.74 10.53
N SER A 60 -9.17 0.60 10.82
CA SER A 60 -9.91 -0.63 11.14
C SER A 60 -10.55 -0.57 12.53
N ASP A 61 -9.80 -0.20 13.57
CA ASP A 61 -10.25 -0.26 14.95
C ASP A 61 -11.29 0.83 15.26
N GLU A 62 -10.98 2.08 14.92
CA GLU A 62 -11.82 3.23 15.26
C GLU A 62 -12.97 3.41 14.26
N LYS A 63 -12.66 3.33 12.96
CA LYS A 63 -13.66 3.59 11.91
C LYS A 63 -14.40 2.34 11.44
N GLY A 64 -14.01 1.14 11.87
CA GLY A 64 -14.66 -0.10 11.46
C GLY A 64 -14.44 -0.47 9.98
N ALA A 65 -13.40 0.09 9.33
CA ALA A 65 -13.08 -0.24 7.95
C ALA A 65 -12.48 -1.64 7.85
N ARG A 66 -12.93 -2.42 6.86
CA ARG A 66 -12.24 -3.66 6.46
C ARG A 66 -11.16 -3.30 5.43
N LEU A 67 -9.90 -3.37 5.87
CA LEU A 67 -8.74 -3.10 5.02
C LEU A 67 -8.23 -4.37 4.37
N MET A 68 -7.99 -4.32 3.06
CA MET A 68 -7.29 -5.35 2.30
C MET A 68 -6.11 -4.72 1.57
N LEU A 69 -4.90 -5.10 1.97
CA LEU A 69 -3.66 -4.62 1.37
C LEU A 69 -3.16 -5.65 0.36
N GLU A 70 -3.24 -5.31 -0.92
CA GLU A 70 -2.78 -6.13 -2.03
C GLU A 70 -1.32 -5.75 -2.33
N LEU A 71 -0.41 -6.71 -2.14
CA LEU A 71 1.01 -6.49 -2.41
C LEU A 71 1.26 -6.50 -3.92
N THR A 72 1.76 -5.37 -4.43
CA THR A 72 2.27 -5.28 -5.79
C THR A 72 3.79 -5.31 -5.75
N GLU A 73 4.38 -6.34 -6.34
CA GLU A 73 5.81 -6.36 -6.61
C GLU A 73 6.11 -5.40 -7.75
N GLN A 74 7.10 -4.53 -7.54
CA GLN A 74 7.48 -3.54 -8.55
C GLN A 74 8.50 -4.07 -9.56
N GLN A 75 9.10 -5.23 -9.30
CA GLN A 75 9.96 -5.95 -10.24
C GLN A 75 9.83 -7.45 -10.00
N PRO A 76 9.86 -8.29 -11.06
CA PRO A 76 9.98 -9.73 -10.88
C PRO A 76 11.29 -10.04 -10.14
N PHE A 77 11.23 -10.86 -9.09
CA PHE A 77 12.44 -11.42 -8.50
C PHE A 77 13.06 -12.41 -9.49
N THR A 78 14.31 -12.17 -9.89
CA THR A 78 15.05 -13.11 -10.74
C THR A 78 15.50 -14.31 -9.89
N ILE A 79 14.85 -15.46 -10.07
CA ILE A 79 15.36 -16.73 -9.55
C ILE A 79 16.49 -17.20 -10.49
N SER A 80 17.73 -16.88 -10.14
CA SER A 80 18.91 -17.37 -10.86
C SER A 80 19.22 -18.80 -10.41
N TYR A 81 18.80 -19.79 -11.19
CA TYR A 81 19.30 -21.15 -11.02
C TYR A 81 20.77 -21.20 -11.46
N ARG A 82 21.70 -21.51 -10.54
CA ARG A 82 23.07 -21.87 -10.95
C ARG A 82 22.98 -23.22 -11.65
N GLN A 83 23.16 -23.23 -12.97
CA GLN A 83 23.50 -24.48 -13.65
C GLN A 83 24.86 -24.95 -13.12
N PRO A 84 25.00 -26.22 -12.69
CA PRO A 84 26.31 -26.77 -12.41
C PRO A 84 27.17 -26.70 -13.68
N ALA A 85 28.44 -26.32 -13.51
CA ALA A 85 29.41 -26.25 -14.60
C ALA A 85 29.54 -27.62 -15.32
N PRO A 86 29.84 -27.62 -16.63
CA PRO A 86 29.89 -28.82 -17.46
C PRO A 86 30.89 -29.87 -16.96
#